data_AF-A0A850GK65-F1
#
_entry.id   AF-A0A850GK65-F1
#
_cell.length_a   1.000
_cell.length_b   1.000
_cell.length_c   1.000
_cell.angle_alpha   90.00
_cell.angle_beta   90.00
_cell.angle_gamma   90.00
#
_symmetry.space_group_name_H-M   'P 1'
#
loop_
_entity.id
_entity.type
_entity.pdbx_description
1 polymer ?
#
loop_
_entity_poly.entity_id
_entity_poly.type
_entity_poly.pdbx_seq_one_letter_code
_entity_poly.pdbx_strand_id
1 'polypeptide(L)'
;MKRTDQERIAREIGRQEKKNRIQQKRADDKEPTSVGGYAKRLEDAFMWDDETVYNVSDDAILEILMDMKEELSDKDCEAALKRALKRTKVRDRDTPYDQAMGLLDEV
;
A
#
# COMPACT_ATOMS: atom_id res chain seq x y z
N MET A 1 -30.87 -34.99 -2.92
CA MET A 1 -30.00 -34.08 -3.71
C MET A 1 -28.75 -34.87 -4.10
N LYS A 2 -28.33 -34.88 -5.38
CA LYS A 2 -27.18 -35.68 -5.84
C LYS A 2 -25.88 -35.14 -5.21
N ARG A 3 -24.94 -36.01 -4.82
CA ARG A 3 -23.63 -35.69 -4.18
C ARG A 3 -22.91 -34.47 -4.78
N THR A 4 -23.05 -34.29 -6.09
CA THR A 4 -22.44 -33.21 -6.88
C THR A 4 -22.96 -31.80 -6.53
N ASP A 5 -24.23 -31.66 -6.14
CA ASP A 5 -24.78 -30.35 -5.74
C ASP A 5 -24.28 -29.93 -4.35
N GLN A 6 -24.12 -30.89 -3.44
CA GLN A 6 -23.58 -30.62 -2.10
C GLN A 6 -22.12 -30.16 -2.15
N GLU A 7 -21.29 -30.78 -2.99
CA GLU A 7 -19.89 -30.35 -3.17
C GLU A 7 -19.77 -28.98 -3.86
N ARG A 8 -20.68 -28.68 -4.79
CA ARG A 8 -20.74 -27.37 -5.45
C ARG A 8 -21.12 -26.26 -4.46
N ILE A 9 -22.14 -26.51 -3.63
CA ILE A 9 -22.58 -25.61 -2.57
C ILE A 9 -21.46 -25.40 -1.54
N ALA A 10 -20.78 -26.46 -1.10
CA ALA A 10 -19.67 -26.35 -0.14
C ALA A 10 -18.49 -25.52 -0.66
N ARG A 11 -18.13 -25.66 -1.94
CA ARG A 11 -17.08 -24.82 -2.57
C ARG A 11 -17.51 -23.38 -2.75
N GLU A 12 -18.78 -23.13 -2.99
CA GLU A 12 -19.32 -21.77 -3.10
C GLU A 12 -19.31 -21.07 -1.74
N ILE A 13 -19.75 -21.77 -0.69
CA ILE A 13 -19.68 -21.31 0.70
C ILE A 13 -18.23 -20.99 1.09
N GLY A 14 -17.28 -21.91 0.88
CA GLY A 14 -15.87 -21.67 1.23
C GLY A 14 -15.23 -20.51 0.47
N ARG A 15 -15.66 -20.23 -0.78
CA ARG A 15 -15.22 -19.05 -1.54
C ARG A 15 -15.80 -17.76 -0.97
N GLN A 16 -17.08 -17.77 -0.59
CA GLN A 16 -17.75 -16.63 0.03
C GLN A 16 -17.18 -16.33 1.43
N GLU A 17 -16.93 -17.34 2.25
CA GLU A 17 -16.30 -17.18 3.57
C GLU A 17 -14.88 -16.62 3.46
N LYS A 18 -14.08 -17.09 2.51
CA LYS A 18 -12.73 -16.55 2.27
C LYS A 18 -12.80 -15.08 1.84
N LYS A 19 -13.74 -14.72 0.97
CA LYS A 19 -13.96 -13.34 0.52
C LYS A 19 -14.41 -12.45 1.68
N ASN A 20 -15.36 -12.90 2.50
CA ASN A 20 -15.84 -12.19 3.67
C ASN A 20 -14.74 -12.01 4.72
N ARG A 21 -13.89 -13.02 4.95
CA ARG A 21 -12.74 -12.90 5.86
C ARG A 21 -11.70 -11.88 5.38
N ILE A 22 -11.45 -11.82 4.07
CA ILE A 22 -10.55 -10.81 3.48
C ILE A 22 -11.17 -9.41 3.59
N GLN A 23 -12.48 -9.28 3.38
CA GLN A 23 -13.19 -8.01 3.52
C GLN A 23 -13.28 -7.55 4.99
N GLN A 24 -13.53 -8.45 5.95
CA GLN A 24 -13.46 -8.15 7.37
C GLN A 24 -12.05 -7.72 7.79
N LYS A 25 -11.00 -8.40 7.31
CA LYS A 25 -9.61 -7.97 7.54
C LYS A 25 -9.27 -6.59 6.96
N ARG A 26 -10.05 -6.12 5.98
CA ARG A 26 -9.93 -4.77 5.39
C ARG A 26 -10.88 -3.75 6.04
N ALA A 27 -11.82 -4.19 6.87
CA ALA A 27 -12.77 -3.34 7.58
C ALA A 27 -12.32 -3.09 9.03
N ASP A 28 -11.51 -4.00 9.59
CA ASP A 28 -10.82 -3.88 10.87
C ASP A 28 -9.55 -3.00 10.73
N ASP A 29 -9.69 -1.88 9.99
CA ASP A 29 -8.64 -0.90 9.65
C ASP A 29 -8.11 -0.25 10.95
N LYS A 30 -7.25 -0.98 11.65
CA LYS A 30 -6.08 -0.37 12.29
C LYS A 30 -5.32 0.33 11.18
N GLU A 31 -4.90 1.56 11.46
CA GLU A 31 -3.99 2.31 10.60
C GLU A 31 -2.95 1.38 9.98
N PRO A 32 -2.65 1.51 8.69
CA PRO A 32 -1.92 0.50 7.96
C PRO A 32 -0.45 0.39 8.42
N THR A 33 -0.19 -0.36 9.49
CA THR A 33 1.15 -0.64 10.05
C THR A 33 1.96 -1.63 9.19
N SER A 34 1.65 -1.75 7.91
CA SER A 34 2.31 -2.70 7.01
C SER A 34 2.79 -2.01 5.74
N VAL A 35 3.86 -2.54 5.16
CA VAL A 35 4.44 -2.10 3.87
C VAL A 35 3.36 -1.83 2.81
N GLY A 36 2.40 -2.75 2.68
CA GLY A 36 1.37 -2.65 1.65
C GLY A 36 0.37 -1.51 1.88
N GLY A 37 0.17 -1.14 3.13
CA GLY A 37 -0.78 -0.11 3.52
C GLY A 37 -0.12 1.28 3.61
N TYR A 38 1.11 1.41 4.07
CA TYR A 38 1.89 2.66 3.86
C TYR A 38 2.10 2.95 2.38
N ALA A 39 2.38 1.93 1.56
CA ALA A 39 2.42 2.10 0.10
C ALA A 39 1.09 2.60 -0.49
N LYS A 40 -0.05 2.30 0.18
CA LYS A 40 -1.36 2.81 -0.23
C LYS A 40 -1.58 4.24 0.25
N ARG A 41 -1.23 4.58 1.50
CA ARG A 41 -1.27 5.96 2.02
C ARG A 41 -0.44 6.91 1.14
N LEU A 42 0.79 6.53 0.81
CA LEU A 42 1.65 7.30 -0.09
C LEU A 42 1.07 7.43 -1.49
N GLU A 43 0.58 6.33 -2.08
CA GLU A 43 -0.09 6.36 -3.39
C GLU A 43 -1.30 7.30 -3.39
N ASP A 44 -2.09 7.34 -2.31
CA ASP A 44 -3.28 8.20 -2.24
C ASP A 44 -2.92 9.68 -1.98
N ALA A 45 -1.77 9.95 -1.37
CA ALA A 45 -1.30 11.30 -1.05
C ALA A 45 -0.41 11.92 -2.13
N PHE A 46 0.26 11.11 -2.96
CA PHE A 46 1.07 11.63 -4.05
C PHE A 46 0.23 12.44 -5.04
N MET A 47 0.86 13.45 -5.63
CA MET A 47 0.35 14.20 -6.76
C MET A 47 1.32 14.00 -7.92
N TRP A 48 0.81 13.50 -9.04
CA TRP A 48 1.63 13.11 -10.17
C TRP A 48 0.95 13.38 -11.51
N ASP A 49 1.77 13.47 -12.56
CA ASP A 49 1.34 13.50 -13.95
C ASP A 49 1.90 12.27 -14.70
N ASP A 50 1.98 12.31 -16.03
CA ASP A 50 2.54 11.20 -16.81
C ASP A 50 4.08 11.06 -16.64
N GLU A 51 4.75 12.12 -16.20
CA GLU A 51 6.20 12.19 -16.12
C GLU A 51 6.69 11.84 -14.72
N THR A 52 6.19 12.49 -13.65
CA THR A 52 6.73 12.32 -12.29
C THR A 52 5.75 12.62 -11.14
N VAL A 53 6.17 12.35 -9.91
CA VAL A 53 5.51 12.76 -8.66
C VAL A 53 6.15 14.08 -8.19
N TYR A 54 5.36 15.13 -8.01
CA TYR A 54 5.89 16.49 -7.77
C TYR A 54 5.71 17.02 -6.34
N ASN A 55 5.01 16.30 -5.47
CA ASN A 55 4.72 16.74 -4.10
C ASN A 55 5.48 15.96 -3.02
N VAL A 56 6.61 15.32 -3.36
CA VAL A 56 7.36 14.45 -2.44
C VAL A 56 7.85 15.19 -1.18
N SER A 57 8.12 16.49 -1.30
CA SER A 57 8.55 17.35 -0.19
C SER A 57 7.39 18.06 0.54
N ASP A 58 6.13 17.78 0.20
CA ASP A 58 4.99 18.38 0.90
C ASP A 58 4.86 17.79 2.32
N ASP A 59 4.38 18.62 3.26
CA ASP A 59 4.18 18.24 4.67
C ASP A 59 3.35 16.97 4.84
N ALA A 60 2.34 16.78 3.98
CA ALA A 60 1.49 15.59 4.01
C ALA A 60 2.25 14.29 3.66
N ILE A 61 3.26 14.37 2.78
CA ILE A 61 4.12 13.22 2.48
C ILE A 61 5.09 13.01 3.63
N LEU A 62 5.71 14.07 4.14
CA LEU A 62 6.62 14.01 5.28
C LEU A 62 5.98 13.35 6.50
N GLU A 63 4.73 13.70 6.83
CA GLU A 63 3.96 13.06 7.91
C GLU A 63 3.84 11.55 7.70
N ILE A 64 3.53 11.11 6.48
CA ILE A 64 3.44 9.68 6.17
C ILE A 64 4.81 8.99 6.25
N LEU A 65 5.89 9.66 5.83
CA LEU A 65 7.25 9.11 5.92
C LEU A 65 7.70 8.96 7.39
N MET A 66 7.37 9.92 8.25
CA MET A 66 7.63 9.85 9.70
C MET A 66 6.90 8.66 10.33
N ASP A 67 5.58 8.58 10.15
CA ASP A 67 4.76 7.45 10.64
C ASP A 67 5.34 6.12 10.15
N MET A 68 5.76 6.07 8.89
CA MET A 68 6.30 4.86 8.26
C MET A 68 7.63 4.44 8.89
N LYS A 69 8.52 5.40 9.20
CA LYS A 69 9.82 5.14 9.81
C LYS A 69 9.70 4.70 11.28
N GLU A 70 8.68 5.16 11.99
CA GLU A 70 8.41 4.70 13.36
C GLU A 70 7.91 3.24 13.40
N GLU A 71 7.12 2.83 12.40
CA GLU A 71 6.44 1.52 12.41
C GLU A 71 7.16 0.43 11.61
N LEU A 72 7.97 0.80 10.60
CA LEU A 72 8.63 -0.14 9.69
C LEU A 72 10.16 -0.13 9.82
N SER A 73 10.79 -1.23 9.42
CA SER A 73 12.25 -1.26 9.23
C SER A 73 12.64 -0.47 7.98
N ASP A 74 13.89 0.01 7.88
CA ASP A 74 14.39 0.75 6.70
C ASP A 74 14.14 0.00 5.38
N LYS A 75 14.33 -1.32 5.39
CA LYS A 75 14.07 -2.19 4.25
C LYS A 75 12.59 -2.22 3.86
N ASP A 76 11.71 -2.16 4.85
CA ASP A 76 10.26 -2.17 4.65
C ASP A 76 9.75 -0.78 4.24
N CYS A 77 10.37 0.31 4.71
CA CYS A 77 10.19 1.68 4.21
C CYS A 77 10.54 1.77 2.73
N GLU A 78 11.72 1.28 2.34
CA GLU A 78 12.16 1.21 0.95
C GLU A 78 11.16 0.42 0.09
N ALA A 79 10.70 -0.73 0.59
CA ALA A 79 9.73 -1.57 -0.11
C ALA A 79 8.37 -0.87 -0.28
N ALA A 80 7.93 -0.08 0.72
CA ALA A 80 6.69 0.67 0.67
C ALA A 80 6.77 1.81 -0.36
N LEU A 81 7.85 2.59 -0.36
CA LEU A 81 8.12 3.67 -1.32
C LEU A 81 8.15 3.16 -2.76
N LYS A 82 8.95 2.12 -3.03
CA LYS A 82 9.02 1.50 -4.36
C LYS A 82 7.66 1.00 -4.83
N ARG A 83 6.86 0.47 -3.90
CA ARG A 83 5.52 -0.02 -4.21
C ARG A 83 4.54 1.12 -4.50
N ALA A 84 4.59 2.22 -3.76
CA ALA A 84 3.77 3.40 -4.01
C ALA A 84 4.08 4.03 -5.38
N LEU A 85 5.36 4.30 -5.67
CA LEU A 85 5.79 4.89 -6.94
C LEU A 85 5.55 3.98 -8.15
N LYS A 86 5.61 2.66 -7.97
CA LYS A 86 5.22 1.73 -9.04
C LYS A 86 3.73 1.83 -9.40
N ARG A 87 2.86 2.22 -8.46
CA ARG A 87 1.41 2.33 -8.67
C ARG A 87 1.00 3.61 -9.39
N THR A 88 1.76 4.70 -9.24
CA THR A 88 1.53 5.95 -9.98
C THR A 88 1.75 5.77 -11.49
N LYS A 89 2.60 4.80 -11.87
CA LYS A 89 2.95 4.46 -13.27
C LYS A 89 3.62 5.59 -14.05
N VAL A 90 4.12 6.62 -13.37
CA VAL A 90 4.94 7.69 -13.96
C VAL A 90 6.17 7.13 -14.67
N ARG A 91 6.68 7.91 -15.63
CA ARG A 91 7.89 7.57 -16.40
C ARG A 91 9.14 7.64 -15.54
N ASP A 92 9.30 8.73 -14.81
CA ASP A 92 10.40 8.94 -13.88
C ASP A 92 9.96 8.59 -12.46
N ARG A 93 10.44 7.44 -11.98
CA ARG A 93 10.20 6.96 -10.61
C ARG A 93 11.43 7.09 -9.74
N ASP A 94 12.60 7.25 -10.34
CA ASP A 94 13.86 7.24 -9.64
C ASP A 94 14.06 8.58 -8.92
N THR A 95 13.74 9.70 -9.58
CA THR A 95 13.79 11.03 -8.95
C THR A 95 12.94 11.15 -7.69
N PRO A 96 11.62 10.85 -7.72
CA PRO A 96 10.80 10.94 -6.51
C PRO A 96 11.17 9.88 -5.47
N TYR A 97 11.74 8.74 -5.87
CA TYR A 97 12.25 7.73 -4.94
C TYR A 97 13.47 8.25 -4.18
N ASP A 98 14.47 8.78 -4.90
CA ASP A 98 15.70 9.29 -4.30
C ASP A 98 15.40 10.48 -3.38
N GLN A 99 14.48 11.36 -3.78
CA GLN A 99 14.02 12.46 -2.94
C GLN A 99 13.32 11.97 -1.67
N ALA A 100 12.38 11.01 -1.78
CA ALA A 100 11.69 10.48 -0.61
C ALA A 100 12.64 9.74 0.34
N MET A 101 13.62 8.99 -0.20
CA MET A 101 14.66 8.33 0.60
C MET A 101 15.56 9.34 1.31
N GLY A 102 15.98 10.41 0.63
CA GLY A 102 16.76 11.48 1.25
C GLY A 102 16.00 12.14 2.41
N LEU A 103 14.72 12.43 2.22
CA LEU A 103 13.86 12.95 3.29
C LEU A 103 13.75 11.94 4.44
N LEU A 104 13.56 10.64 4.13
CA LEU A 104 13.42 9.60 5.15
C LEU A 104 14.70 9.40 5.98
N ASP A 105 15.88 9.67 5.43
CA ASP A 105 17.15 9.65 6.17
C ASP A 105 17.31 10.87 7.10
N GLU A 106 16.67 11.99 6.78
CA GLU A 106 16.73 13.24 7.57
C GLU A 106 15.79 13.27 8.78
N VAL A 107 14.67 12.52 8.73
CA VAL A 107 13.69 12.41 9.84
C VAL A 107 14.07 11.34 10.85
#